data_AF-A0A2M7ZFJ3-F1
#
_entry.id   AF-A0A2M7ZFJ3-F1
#
_cell.length_a   1.000
_cell.length_b   1.000
_cell.length_c   1.000
_cell.angle_alpha   90.00
_cell.angle_beta   90.00
_cell.angle_gamma   90.00
#
_symmetry.space_group_name_H-M   'P 1'
#
loop_
_entity.id
_entity.type
_entity.pdbx_description
1 polymer ?
#
loop_
_entity_poly.entity_id
_entity_poly.type
_entity_poly.pdbx_seq_one_letter_code
_entity_poly.pdbx_strand_id
1 'polypeptide(L)'
;MVMKKLLLISFAIIATILYARFFPDSIKSISDERFQYFIADLKKDKVEFFLRDKNGEYFNKFLLLNKVLRARNKELTFATNAGMFMTNYLPLGLYIENKKIITPINKKAGNTNFYLKPNGILYITK
;
A
#
# COMPACT_ATOMS: atom_id res chain seq x y z
N MET A 1 -39.99 27.71 21.46
CA MET A 1 -39.38 27.88 20.11
C MET A 1 -37.87 27.61 20.09
N VAL A 2 -37.11 28.06 21.10
CA VAL A 2 -35.64 27.89 21.20
C VAL A 2 -35.18 26.42 21.30
N MET A 3 -35.85 25.59 22.12
CA MET A 3 -35.45 24.19 22.34
C MET A 3 -35.57 23.30 21.08
N LYS A 4 -36.58 23.53 20.24
CA LYS A 4 -36.71 22.82 18.94
C LYS A 4 -35.57 23.19 17.97
N LYS A 5 -35.13 24.45 17.97
CA LYS A 5 -33.98 24.90 17.17
C LYS A 5 -32.67 24.23 17.62
N LEU A 6 -32.42 24.13 18.93
CA LEU A 6 -31.23 23.43 19.44
C LEU A 6 -31.21 21.94 19.05
N LEU A 7 -32.36 21.28 19.11
CA LEU A 7 -32.48 19.85 18.78
C LEU A 7 -32.21 19.59 17.29
N LEU A 8 -32.70 20.49 16.42
CA LEU A 8 -32.41 20.47 14.99
C LEU A 8 -30.93 20.69 14.67
N ILE A 9 -30.27 21.62 15.38
CA ILE A 9 -28.84 21.90 15.20
C ILE A 9 -27.99 20.70 15.63
N SER A 10 -28.31 20.08 16.77
CA SER A 10 -27.63 18.87 17.24
C SER A 10 -27.77 17.71 16.25
N PHE A 11 -28.98 17.49 15.73
CA PHE A 11 -29.22 16.48 14.71
C PHE A 11 -28.43 16.74 13.42
N ALA A 12 -28.39 18.00 12.96
CA ALA A 12 -27.61 18.38 11.79
C ALA A 12 -26.10 18.11 11.99
N ILE A 13 -25.54 18.49 13.14
CA ILE A 13 -24.13 18.25 13.47
C ILE A 13 -23.83 16.74 13.49
N ILE A 14 -24.67 15.94 14.13
CA ILE A 14 -24.50 14.49 14.17
C ILE A 14 -24.57 13.89 12.76
N ALA A 15 -25.53 14.33 11.95
CA ALA A 15 -25.66 13.89 10.56
C ALA A 15 -24.42 14.27 9.72
N THR A 16 -23.85 15.46 9.91
CA THR A 16 -22.63 15.89 9.21
C THR A 16 -21.42 15.06 9.63
N ILE A 17 -21.27 14.77 10.93
CA ILE A 17 -20.18 13.92 11.44
C ILE A 17 -20.30 12.49 10.91
N LEU A 18 -21.53 11.95 10.87
CA LEU A 18 -21.80 10.64 10.29
C LEU A 18 -21.49 10.63 8.79
N TYR A 19 -21.95 11.63 8.05
CA TYR A 19 -21.68 11.76 6.61
C TYR A 19 -20.17 11.80 6.31
N ALA A 20 -19.41 12.63 7.02
CA ALA A 20 -17.96 12.73 6.86
C ALA A 20 -17.20 11.44 7.21
N ARG A 21 -17.76 10.57 8.07
CA ARG A 21 -17.20 9.25 8.36
C ARG A 21 -17.51 8.20 7.30
N PHE A 22 -18.69 8.27 6.69
CA PHE A 22 -19.12 7.29 5.68
C PHE A 22 -18.67 7.64 4.27
N PHE A 23 -18.39 8.91 4.01
CA PHE A 23 -17.87 9.41 2.74
C PHE A 23 -16.52 10.10 2.95
N PRO A 24 -15.46 9.38 3.35
CA PRO A 24 -14.11 9.92 3.24
C PRO A 24 -13.84 10.28 1.78
N ASP A 25 -13.10 11.36 1.54
CA ASP A 25 -12.66 11.76 0.21
C ASP A 25 -12.17 10.51 -0.53
N SER A 26 -12.85 10.17 -1.63
CA SER A 26 -12.50 8.99 -2.40
C SER A 26 -11.04 9.11 -2.79
N ILE A 27 -10.25 8.13 -2.38
CA ILE A 27 -8.90 7.97 -2.87
C ILE A 27 -8.98 7.96 -4.38
N LYS A 28 -8.47 9.03 -4.99
CA LYS A 28 -8.58 9.27 -6.42
C LYS A 28 -7.58 8.33 -7.10
N SER A 29 -7.96 7.07 -7.28
CA SER A 29 -7.36 6.22 -8.31
C SER A 29 -7.70 6.88 -9.63
N ILE A 30 -6.72 7.56 -10.21
CA ILE A 30 -6.88 8.18 -11.52
C ILE A 30 -6.42 7.11 -12.52
N SER A 31 -7.30 6.80 -13.46
CA SER A 31 -6.98 5.92 -14.58
C SER A 31 -6.56 6.77 -15.78
N ASP A 32 -5.32 6.57 -16.24
CA ASP A 32 -4.96 6.80 -17.64
C ASP A 32 -5.41 5.56 -18.43
N GLU A 33 -5.70 5.67 -19.73
CA GLU A 33 -6.06 4.50 -20.54
C GLU A 33 -4.99 3.40 -20.50
N ARG A 34 -3.75 3.73 -20.13
CA ARG A 34 -2.60 2.80 -20.11
C ARG A 34 -2.20 2.32 -18.72
N PHE A 35 -2.54 3.05 -17.66
CA PHE A 35 -2.12 2.69 -16.31
C PHE A 35 -3.08 3.17 -15.23
N GLN A 36 -3.19 2.37 -14.17
CA GLN A 36 -3.81 2.77 -12.92
C GLN A 36 -2.72 3.19 -11.95
N TYR A 37 -2.90 4.33 -11.30
CA TYR A 37 -1.97 4.81 -10.30
C TYR A 37 -2.68 5.30 -9.05
N PHE A 38 -1.92 5.28 -7.96
CA PHE A 38 -2.29 5.85 -6.68
C PHE A 38 -1.14 6.72 -6.19
N ILE A 39 -1.43 7.96 -5.82
CA ILE A 39 -0.46 8.87 -5.22
C ILE A 39 -0.63 8.76 -3.70
N ALA A 40 0.32 8.11 -3.04
CA ALA A 40 0.32 7.97 -1.58
C ALA A 40 0.80 9.26 -0.91
N ASP A 41 0.04 9.77 0.06
CA ASP A 41 0.49 10.76 1.03
C ASP A 41 1.12 10.03 2.21
N LEU A 42 2.47 10.00 2.29
CA LEU A 42 3.19 9.26 3.33
C LEU A 42 2.92 9.75 4.77
N LYS A 43 2.22 10.88 4.96
CA LYS A 43 1.76 11.33 6.29
C LYS A 43 0.45 10.66 6.72
N LYS A 44 -0.35 10.16 5.78
CA LYS A 44 -1.69 9.61 6.01
C LYS A 44 -1.77 8.13 5.61
N ASP A 45 -1.14 7.79 4.50
CA ASP A 45 -1.16 6.47 3.90
C ASP A 45 0.00 5.62 4.41
N LYS A 46 -0.29 4.34 4.60
CA LYS A 46 0.71 3.36 5.01
C LYS A 46 1.19 2.57 3.79
N VAL A 47 2.46 2.74 3.44
CA VAL A 47 3.12 1.95 2.40
C VAL A 47 3.90 0.81 3.07
N GLU A 48 3.54 -0.44 2.74
CA GLU A 48 4.18 -1.65 3.28
C GLU A 48 4.58 -2.58 2.13
N PHE A 49 5.68 -3.31 2.31
CA PHE A 49 6.04 -4.44 1.44
C PHE A 49 5.52 -5.75 2.04
N PHE A 50 5.20 -6.72 1.17
CA PHE A 50 4.73 -8.04 1.56
C PHE A 50 5.44 -9.11 0.72
N LEU A 51 6.35 -9.89 1.33
CA LEU A 51 7.02 -11.00 0.63
C LEU A 51 6.32 -12.35 0.89
N ARG A 52 6.13 -12.70 2.16
CA ARG A 52 5.56 -13.98 2.59
C ARG A 52 4.44 -13.79 3.59
N ASP A 53 3.52 -14.74 3.61
CA ASP A 53 2.51 -14.85 4.65
C ASP A 53 3.09 -15.44 5.95
N LYS A 54 2.22 -15.64 6.95
CA LYS A 54 2.62 -16.18 8.25
C LYS A 54 3.07 -17.66 8.20
N ASN A 55 2.69 -18.38 7.15
CA ASN A 55 3.04 -19.79 6.94
C ASN A 55 4.32 -19.93 6.09
N GLY A 56 4.86 -18.82 5.59
CA GLY A 56 6.05 -18.79 4.74
C GLY A 56 5.76 -18.87 3.24
N GLU A 57 4.49 -18.87 2.83
CA GLU A 57 4.10 -18.87 1.42
C GLU A 57 4.24 -17.47 0.82
N TYR A 58 4.69 -17.38 -0.43
CA TYR A 58 4.88 -16.09 -1.10
C TYR A 58 3.55 -15.45 -1.52
N PHE A 59 3.47 -14.13 -1.36
CA PHE A 59 2.39 -13.35 -1.96
C PHE A 59 2.65 -13.13 -3.46
N ASN A 60 2.24 -14.08 -4.28
CA ASN A 60 2.35 -14.00 -5.75
C ASN A 60 1.08 -13.51 -6.46
N LYS A 61 0.00 -13.21 -5.70
CA LYS A 61 -1.28 -12.72 -6.21
C LYS A 61 -1.87 -11.67 -5.26
N PHE A 62 -2.33 -10.54 -5.81
CA PHE A 62 -2.95 -9.48 -5.01
C PHE A 62 -4.23 -9.93 -4.29
N LEU A 63 -4.99 -10.88 -4.87
CA LEU A 63 -6.20 -11.42 -4.23
C LEU A 63 -5.89 -12.13 -2.90
N LEU A 64 -4.77 -12.87 -2.84
CA LEU A 64 -4.31 -13.53 -1.61
C LEU A 64 -3.92 -12.49 -0.56
N LEU A 65 -3.16 -11.46 -0.95
CA LEU A 65 -2.78 -10.35 -0.07
C LEU A 65 -4.04 -9.67 0.50
N ASN A 66 -5.00 -9.31 -0.35
CA ASN A 66 -6.24 -8.68 0.07
C ASN A 66 -7.03 -9.55 1.07
N LYS A 67 -7.13 -10.87 0.82
CA LYS A 67 -7.78 -11.81 1.74
C LYS A 67 -7.10 -11.82 3.11
N VAL A 68 -5.77 -11.88 3.16
CA VAL A 68 -5.00 -11.90 4.42
C VAL A 68 -5.12 -10.57 5.17
N LEU A 69 -5.12 -9.43 4.46
CA LEU A 69 -5.29 -8.11 5.06
C LEU A 69 -6.69 -7.93 5.65
N ARG A 70 -7.74 -8.31 4.92
CA ARG A 70 -9.12 -8.27 5.42
C ARG A 70 -9.31 -9.12 6.67
N ALA A 71 -8.73 -10.31 6.73
CA ALA A 71 -8.73 -11.15 7.92
C ALA A 71 -8.05 -10.51 9.15
N ARG A 72 -7.25 -9.45 8.94
CA ARG A 72 -6.61 -8.63 9.99
C ARG A 72 -7.30 -7.28 10.18
N ASN A 73 -8.53 -7.10 9.70
CA ASN A 73 -9.27 -5.84 9.69
C ASN A 73 -8.49 -4.68 9.04
N LYS A 74 -7.67 -4.99 8.03
CA LYS A 74 -6.98 -4.00 7.20
C LYS A 74 -7.63 -3.92 5.83
N GLU A 75 -7.73 -2.71 5.31
CA GLU A 75 -8.16 -2.45 3.94
C GLU A 75 -6.95 -2.34 3.01
N LEU A 76 -7.06 -2.93 1.82
CA LEU A 76 -6.08 -2.78 0.76
C LEU A 76 -6.58 -1.75 -0.25
N THR A 77 -6.09 -0.52 -0.13
CA THR A 77 -6.45 0.58 -1.05
C THR A 77 -5.89 0.36 -2.45
N PHE A 78 -4.59 0.06 -2.54
CA PHE A 78 -3.88 -0.12 -3.79
C PHE A 78 -2.72 -1.10 -3.61
N ALA A 79 -2.44 -1.90 -4.64
CA ALA A 79 -1.30 -2.81 -4.65
C ALA A 79 -0.69 -2.87 -6.06
N THR A 80 0.63 -2.98 -6.11
CA THR A 80 1.39 -3.16 -7.34
C THR A 80 2.58 -4.09 -7.07
N ASN A 81 3.21 -4.60 -8.13
CA ASN A 81 4.46 -5.32 -7.97
C ASN A 81 5.55 -4.37 -7.44
N ALA A 82 6.46 -4.90 -6.63
CA ALA A 82 7.63 -4.17 -6.16
C ALA A 82 8.80 -4.37 -7.16
N GLY A 83 10.01 -4.60 -6.63
CA GLY A 83 11.19 -4.86 -7.43
C GLY A 83 11.21 -6.22 -8.13
N MET A 84 12.30 -6.47 -8.87
CA MET A 84 12.53 -7.71 -9.58
C MET A 84 12.74 -8.89 -8.62
N PHE A 85 12.31 -10.08 -9.05
CA PHE A 85 12.45 -11.33 -8.29
C PHE A 85 13.07 -12.43 -9.17
N MET A 86 13.68 -13.42 -8.52
CA MET A 86 14.23 -14.62 -9.15
C MET A 86 13.14 -15.68 -9.35
N THR A 87 13.41 -16.75 -10.09
CA THR A 87 12.42 -17.82 -10.37
C THR A 87 11.83 -18.49 -9.13
N ASN A 88 12.50 -18.37 -7.97
CA ASN A 88 12.05 -18.86 -6.68
C ASN A 88 11.32 -17.80 -5.82
N TYR A 89 10.87 -16.70 -6.42
CA TYR A 89 10.19 -15.55 -5.80
C TYR A 89 11.00 -14.73 -4.79
N LEU A 90 12.30 -15.00 -4.64
CA LEU A 90 13.17 -14.14 -3.83
C LEU A 90 13.48 -12.83 -4.57
N PRO A 91 13.54 -11.69 -3.88
CA PRO A 91 13.97 -10.42 -4.48
C PRO A 91 15.39 -10.54 -5.06
N LEU A 92 15.60 -9.98 -6.26
CA LEU A 92 16.89 -10.02 -6.93
C LEU A 92 17.90 -9.02 -6.32
N GLY A 93 17.38 -7.92 -5.76
CA GLY A 93 18.16 -6.84 -5.15
C GLY A 93 17.89 -6.70 -3.65
N LEU A 94 18.29 -5.56 -3.08
CA LEU A 94 18.08 -5.27 -1.65
C LEU A 94 16.59 -5.34 -1.32
N TYR A 95 16.24 -6.16 -0.33
CA TYR A 95 14.90 -6.19 0.24
C TYR A 95 14.95 -6.23 1.76
N ILE A 96 14.25 -5.28 2.37
CA ILE A 96 14.16 -5.11 3.81
C ILE A 96 12.68 -5.14 4.18
N GLU A 97 12.31 -6.05 5.09
CA GLU A 97 10.96 -6.16 5.62
C GLU A 97 11.06 -6.30 7.14
N ASN A 98 10.20 -5.60 7.89
CA ASN A 98 10.22 -5.61 9.36
C ASN A 98 11.61 -5.34 9.96
N LYS A 99 12.36 -4.40 9.36
CA LYS A 99 13.74 -4.03 9.72
C LYS A 99 14.79 -5.15 9.55
N LYS A 100 14.42 -6.27 8.92
CA LYS A 100 15.34 -7.37 8.60
C LYS A 100 15.72 -7.32 7.13
N ILE A 101 17.02 -7.38 6.87
CA ILE A 101 17.53 -7.60 5.50
C ILE A 101 17.23 -9.05 5.13
N ILE A 102 16.39 -9.25 4.13
CA ILE A 102 16.06 -10.58 3.61
C ILE A 102 16.99 -10.94 2.45
N THR A 103 17.25 -9.98 1.56
CA THR A 103 18.21 -10.10 0.46
C THR A 103 19.12 -8.87 0.46
N PRO A 104 20.45 -9.05 0.30
CA PRO A 104 21.39 -7.94 0.30
C PRO A 104 21.32 -7.14 -1.01
N ILE A 105 21.97 -5.97 -1.01
CA ILE A 105 22.16 -5.20 -2.24
C ILE A 105 22.92 -6.01 -3.29
N ASN A 106 22.39 -6.06 -4.51
CA ASN A 106 23.05 -6.69 -5.65
C ASN A 106 23.93 -5.66 -6.37
N LYS A 107 25.26 -5.86 -6.31
CA LYS A 107 26.26 -4.98 -6.94
C LYS A 107 26.83 -5.55 -8.24
N LYS A 108 26.39 -6.74 -8.65
CA LYS A 108 26.88 -7.41 -9.86
C LYS A 108 26.62 -6.55 -11.09
N ALA A 109 27.49 -6.68 -12.08
CA ALA A 109 27.27 -6.16 -13.42
C ALA A 109 26.87 -7.32 -14.34
N GLY A 110 26.15 -7.02 -15.40
CA GLY A 110 25.68 -8.01 -16.36
C GLY A 110 25.04 -7.36 -17.57
N ASN A 111 24.82 -8.18 -18.61
CA ASN A 111 24.37 -7.69 -19.91
C ASN A 111 22.84 -7.67 -20.07
N THR A 112 22.09 -8.04 -19.03
CA THR A 112 20.62 -8.02 -19.04
C THR A 112 20.09 -6.77 -18.34
N ASN A 113 18.83 -6.43 -18.59
CA ASN A 113 18.13 -5.31 -17.93
C ASN A 113 18.15 -5.36 -16.39
N PHE A 114 18.38 -6.55 -15.81
CA PHE A 114 18.46 -6.78 -14.37
C PHE A 114 19.75 -6.28 -13.70
N TYR A 115 20.79 -5.96 -14.48
CA TYR A 115 22.11 -5.56 -13.97
C TYR A 115 22.63 -4.26 -14.59
N LEU A 116 21.77 -3.51 -15.29
CA LEU A 116 22.11 -2.21 -15.85
C LEU A 116 22.49 -1.23 -14.74
N LYS A 117 23.40 -0.31 -15.02
CA LYS A 117 23.82 0.73 -14.08
C LYS A 117 23.55 2.11 -14.70
N PRO A 118 23.19 3.13 -13.90
CA PRO A 118 22.96 3.09 -12.45
C PRO A 118 21.64 2.41 -12.06
N ASN A 119 21.61 1.78 -10.88
CA ASN A 119 20.38 1.24 -10.26
C ASN A 119 19.99 2.06 -9.03
N GLY A 120 18.70 2.18 -8.77
CA GLY A 120 18.15 2.92 -7.63
C GLY A 120 17.71 2.03 -6.47
N ILE A 121 17.69 2.61 -5.27
CA ILE A 121 17.04 2.03 -4.09
C ILE A 121 15.85 2.94 -3.75
N LEU A 122 14.65 2.36 -3.72
CA LEU A 122 13.51 3.00 -3.06
C LEU A 122 13.67 2.81 -1.55
N TYR A 123 13.75 3.91 -0.82
CA TYR A 123 13.86 3.91 0.63
C TYR A 123 12.86 4.90 1.23
N ILE A 124 12.08 4.43 2.21
CA ILE A 124 11.11 5.25 2.94
C ILE A 124 11.58 5.30 4.39
N THR A 125 11.97 6.49 4.84
CA THR A 125 12.30 6.75 6.25
C THR A 125 11.05 7.13 7.03
N LYS A 126 11.16 7.10 8.36
CA LYS A 126 10.20 7.80 9.22
C LYS A 126 10.34 9.31 9.06
#